data_AF-A0A7X7APR9-F1
#
_entry.id   AF-A0A7X7APR9-F1
#
_cell.length_a   1.000
_cell.length_b   1.000
_cell.length_c   1.000
_cell.angle_alpha   90.00
_cell.angle_beta   90.00
_cell.angle_gamma   90.00
#
_symmetry.space_group_name_H-M   'P 1'
#
loop_
_entity.id
_entity.type
_entity.pdbx_description
1 polymer ?
#
loop_
_entity_poly.entity_id
_entity_poly.type
_entity_poly.pdbx_seq_one_letter_code
_entity_poly.pdbx_strand_id
1 'polypeptide(L)'
;LIKRFLSFTINGDEAKDYIVMDFFSGSATTAHAVMQLNAEDGGNRKFIMVQLPEPCDEKSEAYKAGYKTVAEIGKERIRRAGRKILEEHPEAAGKLDIGFRVLKVDSTNMQDVYYRLEEYTQELLLSLTDNIKPDRTPEDLLFQVMLDLGVLLSSKIEEIVISGKKVFSVADGYLMACFDNEVTGEVVREIAKKQPYYAVFRDSGIANDSVAANFEQIFATYSPSTIRKVL
;
A
#
# COMPACT_ATOMS: atom_id res chain seq x y z
N LEU A 1 -27.10 4.06 -14.36
CA LEU A 1 -26.54 5.39 -14.68
C LEU A 1 -25.03 5.36 -14.81
N ILE A 2 -24.27 5.09 -13.74
CA ILE A 2 -22.79 5.10 -13.76
C ILE A 2 -22.20 4.20 -14.86
N LYS A 3 -22.68 2.95 -14.97
CA LYS A 3 -22.30 2.03 -16.06
C LYS A 3 -22.41 2.66 -17.46
N ARG A 4 -23.51 3.39 -17.71
CA ARG A 4 -23.76 4.08 -18.98
C ARG A 4 -22.79 5.23 -19.22
N PHE A 5 -22.39 5.96 -18.17
CA PHE A 5 -21.35 6.99 -18.30
C PHE A 5 -20.00 6.37 -18.65
N LEU A 6 -19.61 5.29 -17.95
CA LEU A 6 -18.35 4.58 -18.21
C LEU A 6 -18.31 3.94 -19.60
N SER A 7 -19.45 3.54 -20.17
CA SER A 7 -19.50 3.01 -21.54
C SER A 7 -19.28 4.08 -22.62
N PHE A 8 -19.44 5.37 -22.32
CA PHE A 8 -19.18 6.45 -23.28
C PHE A 8 -17.70 6.85 -23.37
N THR A 9 -16.91 6.54 -22.35
CA THR A 9 -15.45 6.79 -22.34
C THR A 9 -14.65 5.83 -23.21
N ILE A 10 -15.30 4.87 -23.88
CA ILE A 10 -14.66 3.85 -24.74
C ILE A 10 -14.34 4.46 -26.10
N ASN A 11 -13.19 5.15 -26.21
CA ASN A 11 -12.61 5.52 -27.51
C ASN A 11 -11.84 4.31 -28.09
N GLY A 12 -12.58 3.35 -28.68
CA GLY A 12 -12.00 2.19 -29.38
C GLY A 12 -11.45 1.08 -28.47
N ASP A 13 -11.10 -0.06 -29.08
CA ASP A 13 -10.63 -1.26 -28.37
C ASP A 13 -9.32 -1.06 -27.58
N GLU A 14 -8.53 -0.03 -27.91
CA GLU A 14 -7.27 0.30 -27.24
C GLU A 14 -7.45 1.12 -25.95
N ALA A 15 -8.66 1.61 -25.64
CA ALA A 15 -8.93 2.48 -24.48
C ALA A 15 -9.87 1.87 -23.44
N LYS A 16 -10.00 0.53 -23.39
CA LYS A 16 -10.90 -0.15 -22.43
C LYS A 16 -10.39 -0.13 -20.99
N ASP A 17 -9.09 -0.05 -20.81
CA ASP A 17 -8.45 -0.19 -19.50
C ASP A 17 -8.02 1.18 -18.96
N TYR A 18 -8.70 1.62 -17.91
CA TYR A 18 -8.44 2.89 -17.24
C TYR A 18 -8.77 2.80 -15.75
N ILE A 19 -8.35 3.81 -15.00
CA ILE A 19 -8.61 3.93 -13.56
C ILE A 19 -9.78 4.89 -13.36
N VAL A 20 -10.83 4.43 -12.67
CA VAL A 20 -11.97 5.25 -12.27
C VAL A 20 -11.77 5.70 -10.82
N MET A 21 -11.71 7.00 -10.60
CA MET A 21 -11.63 7.57 -9.25
C MET A 21 -12.97 8.19 -8.87
N ASP A 22 -13.46 7.83 -7.68
CA ASP A 22 -14.65 8.41 -7.07
C ASP A 22 -14.34 8.78 -5.61
N PHE A 23 -14.18 10.07 -5.39
CA PHE A 23 -13.82 10.62 -4.07
C PHE A 23 -15.02 10.98 -3.19
N PHE A 24 -16.23 10.69 -3.66
CA PHE A 24 -17.48 10.76 -2.90
C PHE A 24 -18.22 9.44 -3.04
N SER A 25 -17.50 8.35 -2.76
CA SER A 25 -17.95 7.01 -3.12
C SER A 25 -19.27 6.58 -2.47
N GLY A 26 -19.59 7.11 -1.29
CA GLY A 26 -20.78 6.77 -0.52
C GLY A 26 -20.85 5.27 -0.30
N SER A 27 -21.90 4.64 -0.84
CA SER A 27 -22.06 3.18 -0.78
C SER A 27 -21.18 2.40 -1.77
N ALA A 28 -20.31 3.04 -2.56
CA ALA A 28 -19.46 2.44 -3.59
C ALA A 28 -20.20 1.87 -4.81
N THR A 29 -21.19 2.62 -5.32
CA THR A 29 -21.90 2.26 -6.56
C THR A 29 -20.99 2.27 -7.80
N THR A 30 -19.98 3.14 -7.83
CA THR A 30 -19.01 3.23 -8.93
C THR A 30 -18.16 1.97 -9.04
N ALA A 31 -17.60 1.46 -7.94
CA ALA A 31 -16.83 0.21 -7.93
C ALA A 31 -17.67 -0.98 -8.43
N HIS A 32 -18.93 -1.07 -8.01
CA HIS A 32 -19.86 -2.09 -8.53
C HIS A 32 -20.00 -1.96 -10.06
N ALA A 33 -20.28 -0.77 -10.59
CA ALA A 33 -20.44 -0.56 -12.02
C ALA A 33 -19.17 -0.90 -12.83
N VAL A 34 -17.98 -0.62 -12.28
CA VAL A 34 -16.70 -0.99 -12.89
C VAL A 34 -16.55 -2.52 -12.98
N MET A 35 -16.76 -3.25 -11.89
CA MET A 35 -16.69 -4.72 -11.91
C MET A 35 -17.71 -5.34 -12.87
N GLN A 36 -18.92 -4.78 -12.92
CA GLN A 36 -19.97 -5.25 -13.83
C GLN A 36 -19.56 -5.07 -15.30
N LEU A 37 -18.96 -3.92 -15.66
CA LEU A 37 -18.49 -3.69 -17.02
C LEU A 37 -17.36 -4.63 -17.41
N ASN A 38 -16.38 -4.82 -16.53
CA ASN A 38 -15.27 -5.74 -16.78
C ASN A 38 -15.77 -7.19 -17.00
N ALA A 39 -16.82 -7.61 -16.29
CA ALA A 39 -17.44 -8.91 -16.53
C ALA A 39 -18.16 -8.99 -17.90
N GLU A 40 -18.85 -7.92 -18.30
CA GLU A 40 -19.63 -7.88 -19.54
C GLU A 40 -18.78 -7.77 -20.81
N ASP A 41 -17.68 -7.01 -20.78
CA ASP A 41 -16.88 -6.69 -21.97
C ASP A 41 -15.43 -7.22 -21.92
N GLY A 42 -15.07 -7.93 -20.85
CA GLY A 42 -13.74 -8.50 -20.66
C GLY A 42 -12.64 -7.47 -20.39
N GLY A 43 -12.99 -6.23 -20.06
CA GLY A 43 -12.02 -5.18 -19.70
C GLY A 43 -11.37 -5.38 -18.34
N ASN A 44 -10.33 -4.59 -18.07
CA ASN A 44 -9.54 -4.63 -16.84
C ASN A 44 -9.48 -3.24 -16.17
N ARG A 45 -10.62 -2.54 -16.14
CA ARG A 45 -10.75 -1.23 -15.49
C ARG A 45 -10.53 -1.37 -13.99
N LYS A 46 -9.80 -0.43 -13.41
CA LYS A 46 -9.54 -0.37 -11.96
C LYS A 46 -10.35 0.75 -11.33
N PHE A 47 -10.55 0.68 -10.02
CA PHE A 47 -11.24 1.74 -9.28
C PHE A 47 -10.45 2.20 -8.05
N ILE A 48 -10.60 3.48 -7.71
CA ILE A 48 -10.14 4.10 -6.47
C ILE A 48 -11.36 4.79 -5.83
N MET A 49 -11.77 4.30 -4.66
CA MET A 49 -12.91 4.84 -3.93
C MET A 49 -12.41 5.54 -2.66
N VAL A 50 -12.73 6.82 -2.51
CA VAL A 50 -12.45 7.56 -1.28
C VAL A 50 -13.77 7.82 -0.56
N GLN A 51 -13.79 7.53 0.74
CA GLN A 51 -14.94 7.76 1.61
C GLN A 51 -14.45 8.23 2.97
N LEU A 52 -15.00 9.33 3.46
CA LEU A 52 -14.83 9.70 4.86
C LEU A 52 -15.47 8.64 5.75
N PRO A 53 -14.88 8.33 6.92
CA PRO A 53 -15.48 7.41 7.90
C PRO A 53 -16.64 8.07 8.64
N GLU A 54 -17.61 8.63 7.89
CA GLU A 54 -18.80 9.28 8.41
C GLU A 54 -19.63 8.25 9.21
N PRO A 55 -19.94 8.55 10.49
CA PRO A 55 -20.78 7.68 11.31
C PRO A 55 -22.16 7.48 10.68
N CYS A 56 -22.67 6.26 10.75
CA CYS A 56 -24.06 6.00 10.41
C CYS A 56 -24.98 6.52 11.52
N ASP A 57 -26.19 6.98 11.16
CA ASP A 57 -27.23 7.29 12.15
C ASP A 57 -27.56 6.03 12.97
N GLU A 58 -27.53 6.14 14.29
CA GLU A 58 -27.78 5.04 15.22
C GLU A 58 -29.15 4.37 15.02
N LYS A 59 -30.13 5.12 14.49
CA LYS A 59 -31.47 4.62 14.19
C LYS A 59 -31.56 3.92 12.83
N SER A 60 -30.55 4.06 11.98
CA SER A 60 -30.52 3.46 10.66
C SER A 60 -30.42 1.94 10.71
N GLU A 61 -30.98 1.27 9.70
CA GLU A 61 -30.84 -0.18 9.55
C GLU A 61 -29.38 -0.61 9.36
N ALA A 62 -28.55 0.24 8.75
CA ALA A 62 -27.13 -0.02 8.60
C ALA A 62 -26.41 -0.09 9.95
N TYR A 63 -26.71 0.85 10.86
CA TYR A 63 -26.14 0.84 12.20
C TYR A 63 -26.61 -0.37 13.01
N LYS A 64 -27.90 -0.69 12.95
CA LYS A 64 -28.47 -1.90 13.58
C LYS A 64 -27.86 -3.19 13.06
N ALA A 65 -27.45 -3.21 11.78
CA ALA A 65 -26.75 -4.34 11.16
C ALA A 65 -25.25 -4.39 11.49
N GLY A 66 -24.74 -3.48 12.32
CA GLY A 66 -23.35 -3.46 12.80
C GLY A 66 -22.39 -2.59 11.96
N TYR A 67 -22.88 -1.86 10.97
CA TYR A 67 -22.05 -0.92 10.20
C TYR A 67 -22.00 0.43 10.91
N LYS A 68 -20.83 0.77 11.47
CA LYS A 68 -20.61 2.01 12.21
C LYS A 68 -20.42 3.21 11.30
N THR A 69 -19.86 3.01 10.11
CA THR A 69 -19.54 4.09 9.17
C THR A 69 -20.01 3.79 7.75
N VAL A 70 -20.26 4.84 6.97
CA VAL A 70 -20.62 4.73 5.54
C VAL A 70 -19.55 3.95 4.75
N ALA A 71 -18.28 4.15 5.09
CA ALA A 71 -17.16 3.40 4.50
C ALA A 71 -17.27 1.88 4.72
N GLU A 72 -17.82 1.42 5.84
CA GLU A 72 -18.04 -0.01 6.09
C GLU A 72 -19.13 -0.58 5.19
N ILE A 73 -20.21 0.17 4.98
CA ILE A 73 -21.25 -0.17 4.01
C ILE A 73 -20.66 -0.29 2.60
N GLY A 74 -19.83 0.68 2.20
CA GLY A 74 -19.15 0.68 0.90
C GLY A 74 -18.27 -0.55 0.70
N LYS A 75 -17.40 -0.86 1.66
CA LYS A 75 -16.55 -2.07 1.63
C LYS A 75 -17.38 -3.33 1.47
N GLU A 76 -18.46 -3.46 2.22
CA GLU A 76 -19.31 -4.65 2.15
C GLU A 76 -20.08 -4.74 0.83
N ARG A 77 -20.56 -3.61 0.29
CA ARG A 77 -21.17 -3.58 -1.04
C ARG A 77 -20.19 -4.10 -2.09
N ILE A 78 -18.93 -3.66 -2.09
CA ILE A 78 -17.93 -4.11 -3.07
C ILE A 78 -17.76 -5.63 -2.99
N ARG A 79 -17.60 -6.19 -1.78
CA ARG A 79 -17.49 -7.65 -1.59
C ARG A 79 -18.70 -8.44 -2.08
N ARG A 80 -19.91 -7.93 -1.80
CA ARG A 80 -21.15 -8.61 -2.22
C ARG A 80 -21.38 -8.48 -3.72
N ALA A 81 -21.14 -7.30 -4.28
CA ALA A 81 -21.25 -7.05 -5.71
C ALA A 81 -20.29 -7.94 -6.49
N GLY A 82 -19.00 -7.98 -6.12
CA GLY A 82 -18.02 -8.83 -6.80
C GLY A 82 -18.40 -10.31 -6.81
N ARG A 83 -18.83 -10.85 -5.65
CA ARG A 83 -19.32 -12.24 -5.56
C ARG A 83 -20.54 -12.48 -6.45
N LYS A 84 -21.54 -11.60 -6.37
CA LYS A 84 -22.76 -11.72 -7.16
C LYS A 84 -22.48 -11.65 -8.67
N ILE A 85 -21.58 -10.77 -9.10
CA ILE A 85 -21.18 -10.65 -10.51
C ILE A 85 -20.52 -11.94 -10.99
N LEU A 86 -19.66 -12.58 -10.18
CA LEU A 86 -19.07 -13.87 -10.54
C LEU A 86 -20.12 -15.00 -10.62
N GLU A 87 -21.16 -14.97 -9.78
CA GLU A 87 -22.27 -15.91 -9.85
C GLU A 87 -23.11 -15.71 -11.12
N GLU A 88 -23.34 -14.47 -11.53
CA GLU A 88 -24.09 -14.10 -12.74
C GLU A 88 -23.27 -14.27 -14.04
N HIS A 89 -21.94 -14.22 -13.95
CA HIS A 89 -20.99 -14.35 -15.07
C HIS A 89 -19.91 -15.43 -14.80
N PRO A 90 -20.26 -16.74 -14.78
CA PRO A 90 -19.30 -17.81 -14.51
C PRO A 90 -18.12 -17.85 -15.50
N GLU A 91 -18.31 -17.38 -16.73
CA GLU A 91 -17.28 -17.27 -17.77
C GLU A 91 -16.17 -16.25 -17.43
N ALA A 92 -16.45 -15.31 -16.53
CA ALA A 92 -15.51 -14.31 -16.05
C ALA A 92 -14.67 -14.83 -14.86
N ALA A 93 -15.00 -16.01 -14.31
CA ALA A 93 -14.27 -16.61 -13.20
C ALA A 93 -12.78 -16.81 -13.55
N GLY A 94 -11.90 -16.36 -12.65
CA GLY A 94 -10.44 -16.40 -12.84
C GLY A 94 -9.87 -15.32 -13.77
N LYS A 95 -10.73 -14.53 -14.44
CA LYS A 95 -10.32 -13.38 -15.27
C LYS A 95 -10.69 -12.05 -14.64
N LEU A 96 -11.85 -11.98 -13.98
CA LEU A 96 -12.35 -10.79 -13.32
C LEU A 96 -11.68 -10.59 -11.96
N ASP A 97 -10.99 -9.46 -11.79
CA ASP A 97 -10.52 -9.02 -10.49
C ASP A 97 -11.67 -8.34 -9.71
N ILE A 98 -12.11 -9.01 -8.64
CA ILE A 98 -13.09 -8.48 -7.67
C ILE A 98 -12.42 -8.06 -6.35
N GLY A 99 -11.09 -8.17 -6.27
CA GLY A 99 -10.30 -7.81 -5.12
C GLY A 99 -10.21 -6.30 -4.95
N PHE A 100 -9.97 -5.88 -3.72
CA PHE A 100 -9.64 -4.49 -3.42
C PHE A 100 -8.83 -4.42 -2.14
N ARG A 101 -8.00 -3.39 -2.05
CA ARG A 101 -7.23 -3.06 -0.85
C ARG A 101 -7.91 -1.88 -0.14
N VAL A 102 -7.95 -1.94 1.19
CA VAL A 102 -8.49 -0.85 2.02
C VAL A 102 -7.32 -0.19 2.73
N LEU A 103 -7.18 1.11 2.54
CA LEU A 103 -6.20 1.95 3.22
C LEU A 103 -6.95 3.01 4.02
N LYS A 104 -6.31 3.50 5.07
CA LYS A 104 -6.80 4.61 5.89
C LYS A 104 -5.73 5.67 5.99
N VAL A 105 -6.15 6.92 6.07
CA VAL A 105 -5.25 8.03 6.40
C VAL A 105 -5.02 8.01 7.90
N ASP A 106 -3.76 8.16 8.30
CA ASP A 106 -3.30 8.27 9.68
C ASP A 106 -2.28 9.41 9.76
N SER A 107 -1.81 9.75 10.96
CA SER A 107 -0.69 10.67 11.17
C SER A 107 0.62 10.11 10.59
N THR A 108 1.60 10.98 10.40
CA THR A 108 2.94 10.60 9.92
C THR A 108 3.54 9.44 10.71
N ASN A 109 4.33 8.59 10.04
CA ASN A 109 5.12 7.54 10.68
C ASN A 109 6.30 8.11 11.49
N MET A 110 6.70 9.36 11.23
CA MET A 110 7.85 9.99 11.87
C MET A 110 7.49 10.56 13.25
N GLN A 111 8.45 10.54 14.17
CA GLN A 111 8.35 11.19 15.47
C GLN A 111 8.22 12.71 15.32
N ASP A 112 7.46 13.32 16.24
CA ASP A 112 7.29 14.77 16.27
C ASP A 112 8.52 15.41 16.92
N VAL A 113 9.45 15.93 16.10
CA VAL A 113 10.73 16.52 16.54
C VAL A 113 10.58 18.02 16.87
N TYR A 114 9.49 18.41 17.52
CA TYR A 114 9.28 19.80 17.97
C TYR A 114 9.55 19.90 19.47
N TYR A 115 10.76 20.32 19.83
CA TYR A 115 11.15 20.56 21.22
C TYR A 115 11.73 21.95 21.38
N ARG A 116 11.41 22.62 22.49
CA ARG A 116 12.12 23.83 22.91
C ARG A 116 13.43 23.43 23.59
N LEU A 117 14.48 24.24 23.45
CA LEU A 117 15.83 23.98 24.01
C LEU A 117 15.82 23.72 25.54
N GLU A 118 14.78 24.17 26.23
CA GLU A 118 14.58 24.04 27.68
C GLU A 118 13.94 22.71 28.11
N GLU A 119 13.40 21.92 27.16
CA GLU A 119 12.68 20.67 27.41
C GLU A 119 13.59 19.42 27.27
N TYR A 120 14.88 19.60 26.95
CA TYR A 120 15.83 18.51 26.80
C TYR A 120 16.21 17.87 28.14
N THR A 121 15.86 16.60 28.31
CA THR A 121 16.38 15.73 29.38
C THR A 121 17.26 14.63 28.76
N GLN A 122 18.12 14.01 29.57
CA GLN A 122 18.97 12.90 29.11
C GLN A 122 18.15 11.67 28.70
N GLU A 123 16.94 11.50 29.25
CA GLU A 123 15.97 10.48 28.82
C GLU A 123 15.38 10.81 27.45
N LEU A 124 15.11 12.08 27.16
CA LEU A 124 14.63 12.53 25.84
C LEU A 124 15.68 12.26 24.74
N LEU A 125 16.97 12.42 25.06
CA LEU A 125 18.08 12.09 24.15
C LEU A 125 18.09 10.61 23.75
N LEU A 126 17.71 9.70 24.66
CA LEU A 126 17.61 8.27 24.34
C LEU A 126 16.40 7.96 23.46
N SER A 127 15.29 8.69 23.61
CA SER A 127 14.10 8.53 22.75
C SER A 127 14.25 9.16 21.35
N LEU A 128 15.27 10.00 21.13
CA LEU A 128 15.61 10.57 19.82
C LEU A 128 16.45 9.64 18.95
N THR A 129 16.79 8.45 19.43
CA THR A 129 17.56 7.46 18.67
C THR A 129 16.76 6.81 17.55
N ASP A 130 15.43 6.86 17.64
CA ASP A 130 14.51 6.32 16.64
C ASP A 130 13.61 7.43 16.11
N ASN A 131 13.65 7.65 14.81
CA ASN A 131 12.86 8.67 14.14
C ASN A 131 11.45 8.20 13.76
N ILE A 132 11.14 6.93 13.98
CA ILE A 132 9.82 6.35 13.68
C ILE A 132 9.02 6.18 14.98
N LYS A 133 7.71 6.43 14.89
CA LYS A 133 6.78 6.22 16.01
C LYS A 133 6.71 4.73 16.39
N PRO A 134 6.76 4.37 17.69
CA PRO A 134 6.89 2.98 18.14
C PRO A 134 5.66 2.12 17.88
N ASP A 135 4.50 2.73 17.62
CA ASP A 135 3.25 2.05 17.29
C ASP A 135 3.10 1.77 15.78
N ARG A 136 4.10 2.12 14.96
CA ARG A 136 4.07 1.89 13.51
C ARG A 136 4.56 0.50 13.13
N THR A 137 3.83 -0.11 12.20
CA THR A 137 4.17 -1.42 11.65
C THR A 137 5.11 -1.31 10.45
N PRO A 138 5.87 -2.37 10.12
CA PRO A 138 6.65 -2.42 8.89
C PRO A 138 5.79 -2.16 7.63
N GLU A 139 4.54 -2.59 7.64
CA GLU A 139 3.58 -2.33 6.57
C GLU A 139 3.22 -0.84 6.46
N ASP A 140 3.05 -0.11 7.57
CA ASP A 140 2.80 1.34 7.54
C ASP A 140 3.95 2.11 6.87
N LEU A 141 5.19 1.70 7.17
CA LEU A 141 6.40 2.23 6.53
C LEU A 141 6.45 1.87 5.05
N LEU A 142 6.12 0.62 4.70
CA LEU A 142 6.08 0.17 3.31
C LEU A 142 5.12 1.01 2.47
N PHE A 143 3.90 1.23 2.95
CA PHE A 143 2.90 2.00 2.21
C PHE A 143 3.29 3.47 2.05
N GLN A 144 3.94 4.07 3.04
CA GLN A 144 4.52 5.41 2.89
C GLN A 144 5.58 5.42 1.79
N VAL A 145 6.55 4.50 1.84
CA VAL A 145 7.62 4.40 0.84
C VAL A 145 7.07 4.17 -0.56
N MET A 146 6.06 3.32 -0.70
CA MET A 146 5.41 3.09 -2.00
C MET A 146 4.83 4.40 -2.55
N LEU A 147 4.20 5.23 -1.72
CA LEU A 147 3.70 6.54 -2.14
C LEU A 147 4.83 7.50 -2.52
N ASP A 148 5.86 7.62 -1.67
CA ASP A 148 7.00 8.52 -1.87
C ASP A 148 7.78 8.21 -3.16
N LEU A 149 7.85 6.93 -3.52
CA LEU A 149 8.56 6.44 -4.71
C LEU A 149 7.65 6.25 -5.94
N GLY A 150 6.37 6.62 -5.85
CA GLY A 150 5.41 6.49 -6.94
C GLY A 150 5.10 5.05 -7.36
N VAL A 151 5.28 4.09 -6.45
CA VAL A 151 4.91 2.68 -6.65
C VAL A 151 3.41 2.52 -6.44
N LEU A 152 2.74 1.87 -7.41
CA LEU A 152 1.29 1.66 -7.34
C LEU A 152 0.88 0.88 -6.09
N LEU A 153 -0.14 1.36 -5.38
CA LEU A 153 -0.67 0.70 -4.18
C LEU A 153 -1.39 -0.62 -4.49
N SER A 154 -1.71 -0.88 -5.76
CA SER A 154 -2.23 -2.16 -6.23
C SER A 154 -1.13 -3.18 -6.54
N SER A 155 0.15 -2.79 -6.46
CA SER A 155 1.26 -3.69 -6.76
C SER A 155 1.23 -4.92 -5.85
N LYS A 156 1.65 -6.05 -6.42
CA LYS A 156 1.88 -7.29 -5.70
C LYS A 156 2.96 -7.03 -4.64
N ILE A 157 2.69 -7.46 -3.41
CA ILE A 157 3.62 -7.38 -2.29
C ILE A 157 3.83 -8.82 -1.82
N GLU A 158 5.08 -9.23 -1.76
CA GLU A 158 5.50 -10.52 -1.24
C GLU A 158 6.41 -10.30 -0.03
N GLU A 159 6.17 -11.06 1.03
CA GLU A 159 7.05 -11.10 2.19
C GLU A 159 8.03 -12.27 2.02
N ILE A 160 9.32 -11.98 2.09
CA ILE A 160 10.38 -12.98 2.04
C ILE A 160 11.28 -12.86 3.26
N VAL A 161 11.91 -13.96 3.65
CA VAL A 161 12.88 -14.00 4.75
C VAL A 161 14.29 -14.12 4.18
N ILE A 162 15.18 -13.19 4.53
CA ILE A 162 16.59 -13.17 4.15
C ILE A 162 17.42 -13.12 5.42
N SER A 163 18.26 -14.14 5.66
CA SER A 163 19.08 -14.29 6.88
C SER A 163 18.30 -14.01 8.18
N GLY A 164 17.06 -14.49 8.25
CA GLY A 164 16.18 -14.32 9.43
C GLY A 164 15.51 -12.96 9.56
N LYS A 165 15.68 -12.04 8.59
CA LYS A 165 15.01 -10.73 8.54
C LYS A 165 13.88 -10.71 7.53
N LYS A 166 12.79 -10.03 7.88
CA LYS A 166 11.63 -9.82 7.02
C LYS A 166 11.93 -8.74 5.98
N VAL A 167 11.71 -9.07 4.71
CA VAL A 167 11.93 -8.19 3.57
C VAL A 167 10.69 -8.21 2.68
N PHE A 168 10.17 -7.03 2.35
CA PHE A 168 9.09 -6.88 1.40
C PHE A 168 9.66 -6.75 -0.01
N SER A 169 9.15 -7.56 -0.93
CA SER A 169 9.38 -7.48 -2.37
C SER A 169 8.11 -6.98 -3.06
N VAL A 170 8.18 -5.82 -3.71
CA VAL A 170 7.04 -5.15 -4.33
C VAL A 170 7.23 -5.08 -5.84
N ALA A 171 6.15 -5.36 -6.58
CA ALA A 171 6.15 -5.39 -8.05
C ALA A 171 7.30 -6.24 -8.61
N ASP A 172 7.30 -7.52 -8.21
CA ASP A 172 8.25 -8.55 -8.66
C ASP A 172 9.72 -8.16 -8.48
N GLY A 173 10.03 -7.51 -7.35
CA GLY A 173 11.39 -7.11 -6.97
C GLY A 173 11.78 -5.70 -7.41
N TYR A 174 10.88 -4.93 -8.02
CA TYR A 174 11.14 -3.53 -8.37
C TYR A 174 11.53 -2.69 -7.14
N LEU A 175 10.80 -2.86 -6.03
CA LEU A 175 11.10 -2.26 -4.73
C LEU A 175 11.34 -3.38 -3.72
N MET A 176 12.49 -3.35 -3.05
CA MET A 176 12.78 -4.22 -1.91
C MET A 176 12.97 -3.37 -0.65
N ALA A 177 12.24 -3.69 0.41
CA ALA A 177 12.28 -2.92 1.65
C ALA A 177 12.48 -3.83 2.87
N CYS A 178 13.42 -3.48 3.76
CA CYS A 178 13.66 -4.17 5.02
C CYS A 178 13.59 -3.17 6.18
N PHE A 179 12.59 -3.34 7.06
CA PHE A 179 12.36 -2.46 8.20
C PHE A 179 12.66 -3.11 9.55
N ASP A 180 13.16 -4.35 9.54
CA ASP A 180 13.62 -5.02 10.75
C ASP A 180 14.86 -4.33 11.33
N ASN A 181 15.07 -4.52 12.63
CA ASN A 181 16.29 -4.06 13.29
C ASN A 181 17.45 -5.04 13.09
N GLU A 182 18.67 -4.59 13.35
CA GLU A 182 19.91 -5.37 13.24
C GLU A 182 20.11 -6.02 11.86
N VAL A 183 19.85 -5.27 10.79
CA VAL A 183 20.11 -5.65 9.41
C VAL A 183 21.61 -5.81 9.21
N THR A 184 22.03 -7.04 8.88
CA THR A 184 23.44 -7.38 8.69
C THR A 184 23.89 -7.10 7.25
N GLY A 185 25.20 -6.99 7.03
CA GLY A 185 25.75 -6.86 5.68
C GLY A 185 25.44 -8.05 4.75
N GLU A 186 25.09 -9.21 5.30
CA GLU A 186 24.62 -10.36 4.51
C GLU A 186 23.24 -10.08 3.91
N VAL A 187 22.29 -9.58 4.71
CA VAL A 187 20.95 -9.20 4.23
C VAL A 187 21.04 -8.15 3.13
N VAL A 188 21.85 -7.11 3.36
CA VAL A 188 22.08 -6.05 2.36
C VAL A 188 22.66 -6.63 1.07
N ARG A 189 23.62 -7.56 1.17
CA ARG A 189 24.23 -8.22 0.01
C ARG A 189 23.24 -9.07 -0.76
N GLU A 190 22.42 -9.87 -0.10
CA GLU A 190 21.41 -10.71 -0.76
C GLU A 190 20.31 -9.88 -1.43
N ILE A 191 19.91 -8.75 -0.83
CA ILE A 191 19.03 -7.78 -1.49
C ILE A 191 19.72 -7.16 -2.71
N ALA A 192 20.98 -6.72 -2.58
CA ALA A 192 21.72 -6.12 -3.69
C ALA A 192 21.91 -7.10 -4.87
N LYS A 193 22.15 -8.38 -4.61
CA LYS A 193 22.24 -9.42 -5.65
C LYS A 193 20.94 -9.62 -6.44
N LYS A 194 19.77 -9.28 -5.86
CA LYS A 194 18.48 -9.32 -6.55
C LYS A 194 18.26 -8.12 -7.48
N GLN A 195 19.17 -7.15 -7.45
CA GLN A 195 19.19 -5.97 -8.32
C GLN A 195 17.85 -5.21 -8.40
N PRO A 196 17.25 -4.84 -7.24
CA PRO A 196 16.01 -4.08 -7.27
C PRO A 196 16.25 -2.67 -7.83
N TYR A 197 15.21 -2.05 -8.38
CA TYR A 197 15.32 -0.65 -8.79
C TYR A 197 15.38 0.28 -7.56
N TYR A 198 14.56 0.01 -6.53
CA TYR A 198 14.61 0.66 -5.23
C TYR A 198 14.98 -0.32 -4.12
N ALA A 199 15.93 0.05 -3.27
CA ALA A 199 16.22 -0.65 -2.03
C ALA A 199 16.05 0.30 -0.84
N VAL A 200 15.21 -0.09 0.12
CA VAL A 200 14.83 0.76 1.25
C VAL A 200 15.11 0.07 2.57
N PHE A 201 15.77 0.78 3.47
CA PHE A 201 16.13 0.29 4.80
C PHE A 201 15.76 1.33 5.86
N ARG A 202 15.57 0.89 7.10
CA ARG A 202 15.48 1.77 8.26
C ARG A 202 16.88 2.16 8.72
N ASP A 203 17.13 3.43 9.03
CA ASP A 203 18.46 3.91 9.46
C ASP A 203 18.89 3.23 10.76
N SER A 204 18.03 3.31 11.78
CA SER A 204 18.20 2.63 13.06
C SER A 204 18.18 1.10 12.95
N GLY A 205 17.76 0.58 11.79
CA GLY A 205 17.74 -0.85 11.52
C GLY A 205 19.12 -1.42 11.18
N ILE A 206 20.11 -0.61 10.80
CA ILE A 206 21.43 -1.11 10.39
C ILE A 206 22.23 -1.57 11.61
N ALA A 207 22.76 -2.80 11.58
CA ALA A 207 23.32 -3.46 12.77
C ALA A 207 24.54 -2.75 13.39
N ASN A 208 25.37 -2.07 12.61
CA ASN A 208 26.51 -1.29 13.09
C ASN A 208 27.09 -0.37 12.01
N ASP A 209 27.95 0.56 12.43
CA ASP A 209 28.65 1.53 11.57
C ASP A 209 29.44 0.87 10.44
N SER A 210 29.97 -0.34 10.64
CA SER A 210 30.70 -1.04 9.59
C SER A 210 29.77 -1.51 8.47
N VAL A 211 28.54 -1.94 8.80
CA VAL A 211 27.53 -2.29 7.79
C VAL A 211 27.05 -1.02 7.08
N ALA A 212 26.82 0.07 7.81
CA ALA A 212 26.44 1.36 7.24
C ALA A 212 27.49 1.89 6.27
N ALA A 213 28.78 1.86 6.66
CA ALA A 213 29.89 2.29 5.80
C ALA A 213 30.05 1.41 4.54
N ASN A 214 29.84 0.10 4.68
CA ASN A 214 29.95 -0.85 3.57
C ASN A 214 28.69 -0.91 2.69
N PHE A 215 27.57 -0.36 3.14
CA PHE A 215 26.28 -0.39 2.43
C PHE A 215 26.40 0.11 0.99
N GLU A 216 27.03 1.27 0.83
CA GLU A 216 27.27 1.89 -0.48
C GLU A 216 28.18 1.03 -1.36
N GLN A 217 29.22 0.44 -0.79
CA GLN A 217 30.16 -0.42 -1.52
C GLN A 217 29.48 -1.72 -1.99
N ILE A 218 28.61 -2.31 -1.17
CA ILE A 218 27.84 -3.51 -1.52
C ILE A 218 26.95 -3.21 -2.74
N PHE A 219 26.16 -2.14 -2.71
CA PHE A 219 25.32 -1.79 -3.85
C PHE A 219 26.15 -1.40 -5.08
N ALA A 220 27.25 -0.65 -4.93
CA ALA A 220 28.14 -0.33 -6.04
C ALA A 220 28.72 -1.59 -6.72
N THR A 221 28.93 -2.67 -5.96
CA THR A 221 29.48 -3.94 -6.47
C THR A 221 28.42 -4.81 -7.15
N TYR A 222 27.25 -4.98 -6.53
CA TYR A 222 26.25 -5.97 -6.96
C TYR A 222 25.09 -5.36 -7.77
N SER A 223 24.74 -4.10 -7.52
CA SER A 223 23.63 -3.41 -8.18
C SER A 223 23.84 -1.89 -8.24
N PRO A 224 24.77 -1.40 -9.08
CA PRO A 224 25.17 0.00 -9.12
C PRO A 224 24.05 0.95 -9.56
N SER A 225 23.04 0.44 -10.27
CA SER A 225 21.87 1.19 -10.75
C SER A 225 20.73 1.28 -9.73
N THR A 226 20.78 0.53 -8.62
CA THR A 226 19.75 0.61 -7.59
C THR A 226 19.75 1.99 -6.95
N ILE A 227 18.56 2.57 -6.79
CA ILE A 227 18.35 3.78 -5.99
C ILE A 227 18.11 3.33 -4.55
N ARG A 228 18.99 3.77 -3.65
CA ARG A 228 18.93 3.43 -2.23
C ARG A 228 18.19 4.54 -1.47
N LYS A 229 17.39 4.16 -0.49
CA LYS A 229 16.76 5.08 0.46
C LYS A 229 16.91 4.53 1.87
N VAL A 230 17.14 5.43 2.81
CA VAL A 230 17.14 5.12 4.23
C VAL A 230 16.06 5.99 4.88
N LEU A 231 15.18 5.35 5.65
CA LEU A 231 14.14 6.01 6.45
C LEU A 231 14.66 6.34 7.83
#